data_AF-A0A1I7FGF0-F1
#
_entry.id   AF-A0A1I7FGF0-F1
#
_cell.length_a   1.000
_cell.length_b   1.000
_cell.length_c   1.000
_cell.angle_alpha   90.00
_cell.angle_beta   90.00
_cell.angle_gamma   90.00
#
_symmetry.space_group_name_H-M   'P 1'
#
loop_
_entity.id
_entity.type
_entity.pdbx_description
1 polymer ?
#
loop_
_entity_poly.entity_id
_entity_poly.type
_entity_poly.pdbx_seq_one_letter_code
_entity_poly.pdbx_strand_id
1 'polypeptide(L)'
;MPDTPTPSATFTSRLITLARENPDQVRWISAVVSIFLLVYFLPAGTMRFDNAVLEGIRLTHWYAQEHVILCLLPSFVIAGAMAAYLSQGAVMRYLGPSAPKRVAFGIAIYAFKWHISALLAGLFALLLIRRWGWPLRQVTMLAGAVVLAALLAGPALSLPNMLVIRTIMGTQKTVV
;
A
#
# COMPACT_ATOMS: atom_id res chain seq x y z
N MET A 1 -16.21 64.09 14.65
CA MET A 1 -17.17 62.99 14.91
C MET A 1 -16.34 61.71 14.94
N PRO A 2 -16.03 61.14 16.11
CA PRO A 2 -15.26 59.90 16.16
C PRO A 2 -16.21 58.73 15.88
N ASP A 3 -15.96 58.01 14.79
CA ASP A 3 -16.73 56.84 14.41
C ASP A 3 -16.56 55.75 15.48
N THR A 4 -17.65 55.43 16.18
CA THR A 4 -17.70 54.28 17.09
C THR A 4 -17.47 53.02 16.26
N PRO A 5 -16.40 52.24 16.50
CA PRO A 5 -16.18 51.01 15.75
C PRO A 5 -17.33 50.06 16.05
N THR A 6 -18.00 49.61 15.00
CA THR A 6 -19.04 48.58 15.09
C THR A 6 -18.44 47.30 15.68
N PRO A 7 -19.11 46.65 16.65
CA PRO A 7 -18.54 45.53 17.40
C PRO A 7 -18.12 44.33 16.52
N SER A 8 -18.64 44.23 15.31
CA SER A 8 -18.30 43.20 14.32
C SER A 8 -16.88 43.34 13.74
N ALA A 9 -16.36 44.56 13.58
CA ALA A 9 -15.02 44.79 13.01
C ALA A 9 -13.91 44.34 13.98
N THR A 10 -14.14 44.50 15.28
CA THR A 10 -13.20 44.10 16.34
C THR A 10 -13.17 42.57 16.53
N PHE A 11 -14.32 41.89 16.40
CA PHE A 11 -14.38 40.44 16.56
C PHE A 11 -13.72 39.69 15.39
N THR A 12 -14.00 40.12 14.16
CA THR A 12 -13.45 39.50 12.94
C THR A 12 -11.93 39.65 12.87
N SER A 13 -11.41 40.83 13.20
CA SER A 13 -9.95 41.07 13.27
C SER A 13 -9.28 40.22 14.35
N ARG A 14 -9.90 40.08 15.54
CA ARG A 14 -9.38 39.21 16.61
C ARG A 14 -9.37 37.73 16.21
N LEU A 15 -10.40 37.24 15.54
CA LEU A 15 -10.44 35.85 15.04
C LEU A 15 -9.35 35.58 14.00
N ILE A 16 -9.13 36.50 13.07
CA ILE A 16 -8.09 36.37 12.04
C ILE A 16 -6.69 36.39 12.67
N THR A 17 -6.49 37.19 13.72
CA THR A 17 -5.21 37.28 14.43
C THR A 17 -4.93 35.98 15.20
N LEU A 18 -5.92 35.47 15.95
CA LEU A 18 -5.84 34.19 16.67
C LEU A 18 -5.66 32.98 15.73
N ALA A 19 -6.30 33.00 14.56
CA ALA A 19 -6.16 31.95 13.54
C ALA A 19 -4.76 31.93 12.90
N ARG A 20 -4.07 33.07 12.85
CA ARG A 20 -2.70 33.17 12.33
C ARG A 20 -1.66 32.76 13.38
N GLU A 21 -1.91 33.04 14.66
CA GLU A 21 -1.02 32.68 15.76
C GLU A 21 -0.98 31.17 16.06
N ASN A 22 -2.08 30.42 15.83
CA ASN A 22 -2.16 28.98 16.16
C ASN A 22 -2.60 28.12 14.95
N PRO A 23 -1.71 27.91 13.95
CA PRO A 23 -2.05 27.22 12.70
C PRO A 23 -2.33 25.71 12.87
N ASP A 24 -1.73 25.06 13.87
CA ASP A 24 -1.94 23.66 14.25
C ASP A 24 -3.33 23.44 14.86
N GLN A 25 -3.77 24.36 15.72
CA GLN A 25 -5.09 24.33 16.36
C GLN A 25 -6.22 24.54 15.34
N VAL A 26 -6.04 25.47 14.39
CA VAL A 26 -7.00 25.69 13.29
C VAL A 26 -7.15 24.44 12.42
N ARG A 27 -6.07 23.69 12.20
CA ARG A 27 -6.10 22.43 11.44
C ARG A 27 -6.89 21.33 12.15
N TRP A 28 -6.76 21.23 13.47
CA TRP A 28 -7.56 20.30 14.28
C TRP A 28 -9.03 20.71 14.33
N ILE A 29 -9.32 21.99 14.55
CA ILE A 29 -10.70 22.49 14.58
C ILE A 29 -11.36 22.28 13.22
N SER A 30 -10.68 22.57 12.11
CA SER A 30 -11.23 22.35 10.77
C SER A 30 -11.42 20.87 10.45
N ALA A 31 -10.52 19.98 10.91
CA ALA A 31 -10.67 18.54 10.76
C ALA A 31 -11.88 18.00 11.55
N VAL A 32 -12.04 18.42 12.81
CA VAL A 32 -13.17 18.01 13.67
C VAL A 32 -14.49 18.55 13.11
N VAL A 33 -14.54 19.82 12.69
CA VAL A 33 -15.72 20.42 12.06
C VAL A 33 -16.07 19.70 10.76
N SER A 34 -15.07 19.35 9.94
CA SER A 34 -15.27 18.62 8.69
C SER A 34 -15.80 17.20 8.92
N ILE A 35 -15.26 16.48 9.90
CA ILE A 35 -15.75 15.15 10.32
C ILE A 35 -17.19 15.27 10.82
N PHE A 36 -17.47 16.26 11.66
CA PHE A 36 -18.81 16.49 12.20
C PHE A 36 -19.81 16.81 11.08
N LEU A 37 -19.45 17.69 10.14
CA LEU A 37 -20.30 18.02 8.99
C LEU A 37 -20.55 16.80 8.10
N LEU A 38 -19.53 15.97 7.90
CA LEU A 38 -19.63 14.75 7.10
C LEU A 38 -20.57 13.73 7.76
N VAL A 39 -20.48 13.54 9.07
CA VAL A 39 -21.42 12.71 9.84
C VAL A 39 -22.83 13.31 9.84
N TYR A 40 -22.95 14.63 9.91
CA TYR A 40 -24.24 15.32 9.85
C TYR A 40 -24.92 15.20 8.48
N PHE A 41 -24.14 15.24 7.39
CA PHE A 41 -24.65 15.06 6.02
C PHE A 41 -24.82 13.59 5.62
N LEU A 42 -24.37 12.63 6.44
CA LEU A 42 -24.69 11.23 6.23
C LEU A 42 -26.21 11.06 6.43
N PRO A 43 -26.96 10.56 5.43
CA PRO A 43 -28.41 10.36 5.53
C PRO A 43 -28.73 9.11 6.38
N ALA A 44 -28.27 9.13 7.63
CA ALA A 44 -28.50 8.12 8.64
C ALA A 44 -29.98 8.11 9.01
N GLY A 45 -30.61 6.93 8.95
CA GLY A 45 -32.05 6.76 9.19
C GLY A 45 -32.91 6.73 7.92
N THR A 46 -32.32 6.77 6.72
CA THR A 46 -33.04 6.39 5.50
C THR A 46 -32.96 4.87 5.32
N MET A 47 -34.10 4.22 5.02
CA MET A 47 -34.14 2.77 4.72
C MET A 47 -33.14 2.34 3.63
N ARG A 48 -32.72 3.25 2.75
CA ARG A 48 -31.74 2.95 1.70
C ARG A 48 -30.30 2.96 2.20
N PHE A 49 -29.95 3.87 3.11
CA PHE A 49 -28.60 3.95 3.68
C PHE A 49 -28.36 2.82 4.69
N ASP A 50 -29.33 2.56 5.57
CA ASP A 50 -29.20 1.52 6.60
C ASP A 50 -29.07 0.13 5.97
N ASN A 51 -29.89 -0.16 4.95
CA ASN A 51 -29.79 -1.42 4.20
C ASN A 51 -28.47 -1.52 3.42
N ALA A 52 -27.99 -0.44 2.79
CA ALA A 52 -26.71 -0.47 2.06
C ALA A 52 -25.51 -0.71 2.98
N VAL A 53 -25.51 -0.13 4.19
CA VAL A 53 -24.45 -0.33 5.19
C VAL A 53 -24.49 -1.76 5.74
N LEU A 54 -25.67 -2.28 6.08
CA LEU A 54 -25.85 -3.65 6.58
C LEU A 54 -25.44 -4.70 5.54
N GLU A 55 -25.85 -4.53 4.28
CA GLU A 55 -25.48 -5.42 3.18
C GLU A 55 -23.96 -5.38 2.93
N GLY A 56 -23.37 -4.19 2.93
CA GLY A 56 -21.92 -3.99 2.76
C GLY A 56 -21.10 -4.66 3.87
N ILE A 57 -21.53 -4.55 5.13
CA ILE A 57 -20.89 -5.22 6.27
C ILE A 57 -21.03 -6.74 6.17
N ARG A 58 -22.23 -7.25 5.81
CA ARG A 58 -22.45 -8.70 5.61
C ARG A 58 -21.57 -9.29 4.52
N LEU A 59 -21.46 -8.60 3.38
CA LEU A 59 -20.61 -9.03 2.27
C LEU A 59 -19.13 -9.03 2.66
N THR A 60 -18.67 -7.98 3.35
CA THR A 60 -17.28 -7.88 3.81
C THR A 60 -16.95 -8.97 4.83
N HIS A 61 -17.87 -9.28 5.75
CA HIS A 61 -17.68 -10.34 6.72
C HIS A 61 -17.57 -11.72 6.05
N TRP A 62 -18.50 -12.05 5.15
CA TRP A 62 -18.48 -13.32 4.43
C TRP A 62 -17.22 -13.46 3.56
N TYR A 63 -16.82 -12.37 2.89
CA TYR A 63 -15.58 -12.33 2.11
C TYR A 63 -14.33 -12.48 2.99
N ALA A 64 -14.25 -11.79 4.14
CA ALA A 64 -13.12 -11.92 5.05
C ALA A 64 -13.01 -13.33 5.62
N GLN A 65 -14.13 -13.96 5.97
CA GLN A 65 -14.14 -15.32 6.52
C GLN A 65 -13.62 -16.33 5.47
N GLU A 66 -14.12 -16.28 4.25
CA GLU A 66 -13.74 -17.24 3.20
C GLU A 66 -12.32 -16.96 2.65
N HIS A 67 -12.02 -15.70 2.35
CA HIS A 67 -10.79 -15.32 1.65
C HIS A 67 -9.55 -15.36 2.56
N VAL A 68 -9.69 -15.06 3.86
CA VAL A 68 -8.58 -15.17 4.82
C VAL A 68 -8.25 -16.63 5.09
N ILE A 69 -9.26 -17.49 5.27
CA ILE A 69 -9.04 -18.90 5.58
C ILE A 69 -8.40 -19.65 4.41
N LEU A 70 -8.86 -19.43 3.17
CA LEU A 70 -8.40 -20.16 1.99
C LEU A 70 -6.99 -19.76 1.52
N CYS A 71 -6.51 -18.55 1.84
CA CYS A 71 -5.25 -18.01 1.31
C CYS A 71 -4.20 -17.79 2.41
N LEU A 72 -4.59 -17.19 3.53
CA LEU A 72 -3.65 -16.76 4.55
C LEU A 72 -3.10 -17.97 5.32
N LEU A 73 -3.95 -18.94 5.66
CA LEU A 73 -3.54 -20.16 6.35
C LEU A 73 -2.53 -20.98 5.53
N PRO A 74 -2.79 -21.36 4.24
CA PRO A 74 -1.79 -22.10 3.46
C PRO A 74 -0.55 -21.26 3.16
N SER A 75 -0.68 -19.95 2.94
CA SER A 75 0.48 -19.08 2.70
C SER A 75 1.43 -19.03 3.90
N PHE A 76 0.91 -18.87 5.12
CA PHE A 76 1.72 -18.87 6.36
C PHE A 76 2.37 -20.22 6.63
N VAL A 77 1.66 -21.32 6.37
CA VAL A 77 2.24 -22.67 6.51
C VAL A 77 3.38 -22.89 5.52
N ILE A 78 3.21 -22.49 4.24
CA ILE A 78 4.25 -22.61 3.23
C ILE A 78 5.45 -21.70 3.55
N ALA A 79 5.19 -20.46 3.96
CA ALA A 79 6.23 -19.51 4.36
C ALA A 79 7.03 -20.02 5.58
N GLY A 80 6.34 -20.55 6.59
CA GLY A 80 6.96 -21.18 7.76
C GLY A 80 7.80 -22.41 7.40
N ALA A 81 7.30 -23.26 6.51
CA ALA A 81 8.06 -24.39 6.00
C ALA A 81 9.33 -23.94 5.26
N MET A 82 9.22 -22.96 4.36
CA MET A 82 10.39 -22.40 3.66
C MET A 82 11.39 -21.78 4.63
N ALA A 83 10.94 -21.06 5.65
CA ALA A 83 11.82 -20.48 6.67
C ALA A 83 12.56 -21.55 7.49
N ALA A 84 11.93 -22.70 7.76
CA ALA A 84 12.57 -23.81 8.47
C ALA A 84 13.55 -24.61 7.58
N TYR A 85 13.25 -24.76 6.28
CA TYR A 85 14.05 -25.56 5.35
C TYR A 85 15.15 -24.78 4.61
N LEU A 86 15.06 -23.45 4.51
CA LEU A 86 16.03 -22.64 3.79
C LEU A 86 17.13 -22.11 4.72
N SER A 87 18.18 -22.91 4.92
CA SER A 87 19.35 -22.47 5.68
C SER A 87 20.16 -21.42 4.91
N GLN A 88 20.54 -20.33 5.58
CA GLN A 88 21.37 -19.25 5.03
C GLN A 88 22.68 -19.76 4.39
N GLY A 89 23.23 -20.87 4.89
CA GLY A 89 24.42 -21.53 4.34
C GLY A 89 24.21 -22.17 2.96
N ALA A 90 23.00 -22.69 2.66
CA ALA A 90 22.67 -23.20 1.33
C ALA A 90 22.54 -22.08 0.31
N VAL A 91 22.00 -20.92 0.71
CA VAL A 91 21.91 -19.73 -0.14
C VAL A 91 23.30 -19.19 -0.47
N MET A 92 24.20 -19.08 0.51
CA MET A 92 25.59 -18.67 0.27
C MET A 92 26.36 -19.66 -0.62
N ARG A 93 26.05 -20.97 -0.55
CA ARG A 93 26.71 -22.02 -1.36
C ARG A 93 26.23 -22.07 -2.81
N TYR A 94 24.94 -21.82 -3.07
CA TYR A 94 24.34 -21.93 -4.41
C TYR A 94 24.07 -20.57 -5.11
N LEU A 95 23.89 -19.49 -4.34
CA LEU A 95 23.63 -18.11 -4.81
C LEU A 95 24.75 -17.12 -4.42
N GLY A 96 25.80 -17.54 -3.72
CA GLY A 96 26.91 -16.66 -3.31
C GLY A 96 27.83 -16.25 -4.48
N PRO A 97 28.67 -15.20 -4.29
CA PRO A 97 29.52 -14.60 -5.34
C PRO A 97 30.51 -15.56 -6.02
N SER A 98 30.83 -16.69 -5.39
CA SER A 98 31.79 -17.69 -5.87
C SER A 98 31.15 -18.92 -6.55
N ALA A 99 29.84 -18.90 -6.84
CA ALA A 99 29.13 -20.06 -7.39
C ALA A 99 29.51 -20.40 -8.86
N PRO A 100 29.64 -21.69 -9.23
CA PRO A 100 30.07 -22.12 -10.56
C PRO A 100 29.03 -21.78 -11.64
N LYS A 101 29.50 -21.29 -12.80
CA LYS A 101 28.66 -20.76 -13.91
C LYS A 101 27.51 -21.70 -14.36
N ARG A 102 27.69 -23.02 -14.22
CA ARG A 102 26.69 -24.04 -14.57
C ARG A 102 25.46 -24.06 -13.64
N VAL A 103 25.64 -23.76 -12.36
CA VAL A 103 24.56 -23.73 -11.37
C VAL A 103 23.80 -22.39 -11.45
N ALA A 104 24.52 -21.29 -11.68
CA ALA A 104 23.93 -19.97 -11.91
C ALA A 104 23.01 -19.93 -13.14
N PHE A 105 23.34 -20.67 -14.20
CA PHE A 105 22.50 -20.78 -15.39
C PHE A 105 21.16 -21.50 -15.09
N GLY A 106 21.18 -22.54 -14.25
CA GLY A 106 19.96 -23.20 -13.80
C GLY A 106 19.06 -22.27 -12.99
N ILE A 107 19.64 -21.52 -12.04
CA ILE A 107 18.91 -20.51 -11.26
C ILE A 107 18.32 -19.40 -12.14
N ALA A 108 19.01 -19.00 -13.22
CA ALA A 108 18.52 -17.98 -14.15
C ALA A 108 17.23 -18.42 -14.88
N ILE A 109 17.11 -19.70 -15.24
CA ILE A 109 15.89 -20.25 -15.86
C ILE A 109 14.72 -20.23 -14.87
N TYR A 110 14.97 -20.60 -13.61
CA TYR A 110 13.95 -20.49 -12.56
C TYR A 110 13.55 -19.03 -12.30
N ALA A 111 14.48 -18.07 -12.32
CA ALA A 111 14.19 -16.65 -12.19
C ALA A 111 13.27 -16.10 -13.31
N PHE A 112 13.40 -16.63 -14.53
CA PHE A 112 12.52 -16.28 -15.65
C PHE A 112 11.08 -16.80 -15.44
N LYS A 113 10.92 -17.98 -14.83
CA LYS A 113 9.61 -18.54 -14.46
C LYS A 113 8.85 -17.63 -13.47
N TRP A 114 9.56 -17.02 -12.52
CA TRP A 114 8.95 -16.08 -11.56
C TRP A 114 8.46 -14.79 -12.22
N HIS A 115 9.15 -14.30 -13.26
CA HIS A 115 8.69 -13.13 -14.03
C HIS A 115 7.39 -13.42 -14.78
N ILE A 116 7.25 -14.61 -15.37
CA ILE A 116 6.01 -15.00 -16.06
C ILE A 116 4.84 -15.10 -15.06
N SER A 117 5.08 -15.67 -13.87
CA SER A 117 4.06 -15.73 -12.81
C SER A 117 3.66 -14.34 -12.30
N ALA A 118 4.62 -13.43 -12.16
CA ALA A 118 4.36 -12.05 -11.74
C ALA A 118 3.58 -11.28 -12.80
N LEU A 119 3.93 -11.44 -14.09
CA LEU A 119 3.19 -10.84 -15.20
C LEU A 119 1.76 -11.37 -15.29
N LEU A 120 1.57 -12.68 -15.14
CA LEU A 120 0.23 -13.29 -15.18
C LEU A 120 -0.63 -12.84 -14.00
N ALA A 121 -0.06 -12.78 -12.79
CA ALA A 121 -0.76 -12.27 -11.60
C ALA A 121 -1.10 -10.77 -11.75
N GLY A 122 -0.19 -9.96 -12.29
CA GLY A 122 -0.42 -8.54 -12.57
C GLY A 122 -1.51 -8.33 -13.65
N LEU A 123 -1.49 -9.15 -14.70
CA LEU A 123 -2.52 -9.13 -15.74
C LEU A 123 -3.89 -9.55 -15.18
N PHE A 124 -3.92 -10.58 -14.33
CA PHE A 124 -5.15 -11.04 -13.69
C PHE A 124 -5.72 -9.99 -12.72
N ALA A 125 -4.87 -9.34 -11.92
CA ALA A 125 -5.26 -8.21 -11.08
C ALA A 125 -5.83 -7.06 -11.92
N LEU A 126 -5.18 -6.71 -13.03
CA LEU A 126 -5.66 -5.67 -13.96
C LEU A 126 -7.02 -6.03 -14.59
N LEU A 127 -7.23 -7.31 -14.94
CA LEU A 127 -8.49 -7.80 -15.48
C LEU A 127 -9.62 -7.73 -14.44
N LEU A 128 -9.35 -8.09 -13.19
CA LEU A 128 -10.33 -7.98 -12.10
C LEU A 128 -10.75 -6.52 -11.87
N ILE A 129 -9.78 -5.60 -11.86
CA ILE A 129 -10.02 -4.16 -11.72
C ILE A 129 -10.88 -3.61 -12.87
N ARG A 130 -10.59 -4.04 -14.11
CA ARG A 130 -11.35 -3.65 -15.31
C ARG A 130 -12.77 -4.23 -15.31
N ARG A 131 -12.96 -5.48 -14.85
CA ARG A 131 -14.27 -6.16 -14.81
C ARG A 131 -15.22 -5.56 -13.77
N TRP A 132 -14.69 -5.08 -12.64
CA TRP A 132 -15.48 -4.52 -11.54
C TRP A 132 -15.67 -3.00 -11.58
N GLY A 133 -15.21 -2.32 -12.65
CA GLY A 133 -15.47 -0.90 -12.88
C GLY A 133 -14.88 0.04 -11.83
N TRP A 134 -13.81 -0.39 -11.15
CA TRP A 134 -13.26 0.33 -10.01
C TRP A 134 -12.70 1.70 -10.45
N PRO A 135 -13.01 2.81 -9.76
CA PRO A 135 -12.59 4.15 -10.19
C PRO A 135 -11.06 4.24 -10.17
N LEU A 136 -10.48 4.53 -11.34
CA LEU A 136 -9.04 4.44 -11.62
C LEU A 136 -8.16 5.23 -10.64
N ARG A 137 -8.69 6.30 -10.03
CA ARG A 137 -8.01 7.11 -9.01
C ARG A 137 -7.75 6.38 -7.68
N GLN A 138 -8.65 5.49 -7.26
CA GLN A 138 -8.46 4.72 -6.02
C GLN A 138 -7.46 3.58 -6.24
N VAL A 139 -7.49 2.97 -7.42
CA VAL A 139 -6.57 1.89 -7.80
C VAL A 139 -5.12 2.36 -7.84
N THR A 140 -4.86 3.53 -8.44
CA THR A 140 -3.49 4.07 -8.52
C THR A 140 -2.96 4.48 -7.16
N MET A 141 -3.82 4.96 -6.24
CA MET A 141 -3.43 5.22 -4.85
C MET A 141 -3.11 3.95 -4.08
N LEU A 142 -3.92 2.90 -4.20
CA LEU A 142 -3.71 1.63 -3.50
C LEU A 142 -2.49 0.89 -4.06
N ALA A 143 -2.31 0.89 -5.39
CA ALA A 143 -1.09 0.39 -6.03
C ALA A 143 0.14 1.19 -5.61
N GLY A 144 0.03 2.52 -5.56
CA GLY A 144 1.08 3.39 -5.04
C GLY A 144 1.44 3.06 -3.60
N ALA A 145 0.45 2.84 -2.73
CA ALA A 145 0.65 2.46 -1.33
C ALA A 145 1.29 1.07 -1.19
N VAL A 146 0.89 0.08 -1.99
CA VAL A 146 1.51 -1.26 -2.00
C VAL A 146 2.95 -1.21 -2.49
N VAL A 147 3.25 -0.40 -3.51
CA VAL A 147 4.62 -0.21 -4.01
C VAL A 147 5.46 0.54 -2.98
N LEU A 148 4.92 1.58 -2.33
CA LEU A 148 5.63 2.29 -1.25
C LEU A 148 5.89 1.37 -0.05
N ALA A 149 4.90 0.54 0.33
CA ALA A 149 5.02 -0.43 1.39
C ALA A 149 6.03 -1.54 1.04
N ALA A 150 6.05 -2.00 -0.21
CA ALA A 150 7.06 -2.94 -0.70
C ALA A 150 8.46 -2.33 -0.73
N LEU A 151 8.58 -1.02 -1.01
CA LEU A 151 9.83 -0.27 -0.89
C LEU A 151 10.28 -0.09 0.58
N LEU A 152 9.34 0.12 1.51
CA LEU A 152 9.62 0.32 2.94
C LEU A 152 9.85 -0.99 3.72
N ALA A 153 9.26 -2.11 3.31
CA ALA A 153 9.30 -3.35 4.07
C ALA A 153 10.65 -4.12 3.99
N GLY A 154 11.51 -3.86 2.99
CA GLY A 154 12.79 -4.58 2.78
C GLY A 154 12.61 -6.09 2.51
N PRO A 155 13.63 -6.89 2.08
CA PRO A 155 15.07 -6.65 1.93
C PRO A 155 15.63 -7.05 0.52
N ALA A 156 14.84 -7.05 -0.56
CA ALA A 156 15.30 -7.55 -1.87
C ALA A 156 15.72 -6.46 -2.88
N LEU A 157 15.32 -5.19 -2.70
CA LEU A 157 15.56 -4.09 -3.64
C LEU A 157 15.88 -2.78 -2.91
N SER A 158 16.72 -2.81 -1.88
CA SER A 158 17.40 -1.57 -1.51
C SER A 158 18.37 -1.22 -2.64
N LEU A 159 18.26 0.00 -3.18
CA LEU A 159 19.23 0.60 -4.12
C LEU A 159 20.71 0.19 -3.86
N PRO A 160 21.21 0.14 -2.62
CA PRO A 160 22.56 -0.33 -2.34
C PRO A 160 22.79 -1.81 -2.67
N ASN A 161 21.83 -2.72 -2.49
CA ASN A 161 22.01 -4.13 -2.82
C ASN A 161 22.02 -4.35 -4.35
N MET A 162 21.22 -3.58 -5.11
CA MET A 162 21.25 -3.58 -6.57
C MET A 162 22.55 -2.97 -7.12
N LEU A 163 23.09 -1.95 -6.43
CA LEU A 163 24.38 -1.36 -6.76
C LEU A 163 25.52 -2.33 -6.46
N VAL A 164 25.52 -2.96 -5.28
CA VAL A 164 26.50 -4.00 -4.91
C VAL A 164 26.42 -5.15 -5.90
N ILE A 165 25.23 -5.71 -6.17
CA ILE A 165 25.02 -6.77 -7.18
C ILE A 165 25.57 -6.35 -8.56
N ARG A 166 25.39 -5.10 -9.00
CA ARG A 166 25.98 -4.59 -10.25
C ARG A 166 27.51 -4.52 -10.20
N THR A 167 28.07 -4.20 -9.03
CA THR A 167 29.52 -4.09 -8.80
C THR A 167 30.20 -5.47 -8.63
N ILE A 168 29.56 -6.45 -7.99
CA ILE A 168 30.08 -7.83 -7.85
C ILE A 168 29.76 -8.73 -9.05
N MET A 169 28.62 -8.56 -9.73
CA MET A 169 28.21 -9.46 -10.82
C MET A 169 28.72 -9.01 -12.20
N GLY A 170 29.06 -7.73 -12.39
CA GLY A 170 29.66 -7.18 -13.60
C GLY A 170 28.77 -7.32 -14.85
N THR A 171 28.62 -6.24 -15.62
CA THR A 171 27.87 -6.19 -16.89
C THR A 171 28.37 -7.16 -17.98
N GLN A 172 29.37 -7.98 -17.70
CA GLN A 172 30.01 -8.94 -18.60
C GLN A 172 29.27 -10.29 -18.73
N LYS A 173 28.27 -10.58 -17.89
CA LYS A 173 27.51 -11.85 -17.98
C LYS A 173 26.01 -11.72 -18.21
N THR A 174 25.51 -10.49 -18.37
CA THR A 174 24.08 -10.25 -18.63
C THR A 174 23.79 -9.91 -20.09
N VAL A 175 24.78 -10.05 -20.98
CA VAL A 175 24.67 -9.80 -22.44
C VAL A 175 24.99 -11.07 -23.27
N VAL A 176 25.04 -12.26 -22.64
CA VAL A 176 25.10 -13.55 -23.35
C VAL A 176 24.03 -14.48 -22.83
#